data_AF-A0A972CXX1-F1
#
_entry.id   AF-A0A972CXX1-F1
#
_cell.length_a   1.000
_cell.length_b   1.000
_cell.length_c   1.000
_cell.angle_alpha   90.00
_cell.angle_beta   90.00
_cell.angle_gamma   90.00
#
_symmetry.space_group_name_H-M   'P 1'
#
loop_
_entity.id
_entity.type
_entity.pdbx_description
1 polymer ?
#
loop_
_entity_poly.entity_id
_entity_poly.type
_entity_poly.pdbx_seq_one_letter_code
_entity_poly.pdbx_strand_id
1 'polypeptide(L)'
;MRKSITEEILLKYMELRTDSRLDDMDKYIQHGSCTTLRHSLGVAYMSLYLYDIFRCKCNRDSLLKSAFIHDYYLYDWHEKDKTHSLHGFKHAKTALKNANEDFNLKEHEKDAILNHMFPLIPSWPKYSEGRLLSLADKLCAIYEIFKKNPYEDLYQMIKEGIQK
;
A
#
# COMPACT_ATOMS: atom_id res chain seq x y z
N MET A 1 -16.64 7.21 20.15
CA MET A 1 -16.08 5.85 20.00
C MET A 1 -14.94 5.90 19.00
N ARG A 2 -13.84 5.17 19.23
CA ARG A 2 -12.78 5.04 18.24
C ARG A 2 -13.30 4.14 17.10
N LYS A 3 -13.12 4.56 15.85
CA LYS A 3 -13.49 3.75 14.68
C LYS A 3 -12.73 2.43 14.67
N SER A 4 -13.33 1.38 14.12
CA SER A 4 -12.60 0.13 13.88
C SER A 4 -11.54 0.33 12.80
N ILE A 5 -10.48 -0.51 12.77
CA ILE A 5 -9.45 -0.45 11.71
C ILE A 5 -10.10 -0.56 10.33
N THR A 6 -11.08 -1.44 10.16
CA THR A 6 -11.79 -1.63 8.89
C THR A 6 -12.59 -0.39 8.48
N GLU A 7 -13.22 0.31 9.43
CA GLU A 7 -13.87 1.59 9.15
C GLU A 7 -12.87 2.68 8.74
N GLU A 8 -11.70 2.75 9.39
CA GLU A 8 -10.63 3.68 9.00
C GLU A 8 -10.15 3.41 7.56
N ILE A 9 -9.94 2.13 7.21
CA ILE A 9 -9.55 1.69 5.86
C ILE A 9 -10.62 2.04 4.84
N LEU A 10 -11.90 1.76 5.12
CA LEU A 10 -13.00 2.08 4.21
C LEU A 10 -13.06 3.57 3.91
N LEU A 11 -13.02 4.40 4.94
CA LEU A 11 -13.08 5.86 4.77
C LEU A 11 -11.88 6.39 4.00
N LYS A 12 -10.68 5.91 4.30
CA LYS A 12 -9.48 6.34 3.57
C LYS A 12 -9.49 5.84 2.13
N TYR A 13 -9.97 4.63 1.87
CA TYR A 13 -10.13 4.11 0.51
C TYR A 13 -11.12 4.96 -0.30
N MET A 14 -12.28 5.31 0.28
CA MET A 14 -13.27 6.19 -0.36
C MET A 14 -12.71 7.59 -0.65
N GLU A 15 -11.95 8.16 0.29
CA GLU A 15 -11.25 9.43 0.10
C GLU A 15 -10.25 9.33 -1.06
N LEU A 16 -9.37 8.34 -1.05
CA LEU A 16 -8.27 8.25 -2.00
C LEU A 16 -8.71 7.81 -3.39
N ARG A 17 -9.77 7.01 -3.55
CA ARG A 17 -10.25 6.59 -4.87
C ARG A 17 -10.97 7.69 -5.64
N THR A 18 -11.40 8.75 -4.96
CA THR A 18 -12.07 9.88 -5.59
C THR A 18 -11.06 10.65 -6.44
N ASP A 19 -11.33 10.80 -7.74
CA ASP A 19 -10.50 11.52 -8.71
C ASP A 19 -9.03 11.00 -8.82
N SER A 20 -8.79 9.72 -8.53
CA SER A 20 -7.48 9.08 -8.70
C SER A 20 -7.59 7.75 -9.45
N ARG A 21 -6.43 7.16 -9.76
CA ARG A 21 -6.29 5.84 -10.39
C ARG A 21 -6.22 4.69 -9.36
N LEU A 22 -6.71 4.88 -8.12
CA LEU A 22 -6.58 3.86 -7.06
C LEU A 22 -7.26 2.53 -7.42
N ASP A 23 -8.42 2.59 -8.06
CA ASP A 23 -9.14 1.38 -8.48
C ASP A 23 -8.41 0.63 -9.61
N ASP A 24 -7.52 1.29 -10.37
CA ASP A 24 -6.75 0.66 -11.43
C ASP A 24 -5.72 -0.33 -10.88
N MET A 25 -5.30 -0.19 -9.63
CA MET A 25 -4.40 -1.14 -8.97
C MET A 25 -4.98 -2.57 -8.90
N ASP A 26 -6.29 -2.73 -9.04
CA ASP A 26 -6.93 -4.05 -9.04
C ASP A 26 -6.73 -4.82 -10.36
N LYS A 27 -6.25 -4.13 -11.40
CA LYS A 27 -5.99 -4.73 -12.72
C LYS A 27 -4.64 -5.46 -12.78
N TYR A 28 -3.74 -5.19 -11.83
CA TYR A 28 -2.36 -5.66 -11.87
C TYR A 28 -2.11 -6.68 -10.77
N ILE A 29 -1.44 -7.78 -11.10
CA ILE A 29 -1.06 -8.81 -10.13
C ILE A 29 0.20 -8.37 -9.38
N GLN A 30 0.18 -8.52 -8.06
CA GLN A 30 1.33 -8.31 -7.19
C GLN A 30 2.02 -9.65 -6.88
N HIS A 31 1.37 -10.52 -6.10
CA HIS A 31 1.92 -11.80 -5.64
C HIS A 31 0.91 -12.94 -5.84
N GLY A 32 1.27 -13.97 -6.60
CA GLY A 32 0.41 -15.13 -6.84
C GLY A 32 -0.91 -14.75 -7.51
N SER A 33 -2.03 -14.82 -6.78
CA SER A 33 -3.35 -14.36 -7.22
C SER A 33 -3.79 -13.02 -6.60
N CYS A 34 -2.92 -12.37 -5.81
CA CYS A 34 -3.21 -11.09 -5.16
C CYS A 34 -2.98 -9.93 -6.12
N THR A 35 -3.99 -9.05 -6.28
CA THR A 35 -3.84 -7.80 -7.03
C THR A 35 -3.08 -6.75 -6.21
N THR A 36 -2.51 -5.75 -6.86
CA THR A 36 -1.81 -4.64 -6.18
C THR A 36 -2.73 -3.89 -5.23
N LEU A 37 -4.02 -3.73 -5.58
CA LEU A 37 -5.01 -3.12 -4.69
C LEU A 37 -5.25 -3.96 -3.42
N ARG A 38 -5.44 -5.28 -3.58
CA ARG A 38 -5.65 -6.19 -2.44
C ARG A 38 -4.44 -6.26 -1.53
N HIS A 39 -3.25 -6.31 -2.11
CA HIS A 39 -2.00 -6.23 -1.38
C HIS A 39 -1.96 -4.95 -0.54
N SER A 40 -2.23 -3.79 -1.16
CA SER A 40 -2.21 -2.49 -0.49
C SER A 40 -3.27 -2.37 0.61
N LEU A 41 -4.45 -2.98 0.45
CA LEU A 41 -5.45 -3.11 1.51
C LEU A 41 -4.95 -3.94 2.70
N GLY A 42 -4.31 -5.07 2.43
CA GLY A 42 -3.67 -5.91 3.45
C GLY A 42 -2.58 -5.15 4.20
N VAL A 43 -1.72 -4.43 3.48
CA VAL A 43 -0.65 -3.60 4.05
C VAL A 43 -1.21 -2.44 4.86
N ALA A 44 -2.29 -1.80 4.42
CA ALA A 44 -3.00 -0.75 5.16
C ALA A 44 -3.53 -1.29 6.51
N TYR A 45 -4.18 -2.45 6.49
CA TYR A 45 -4.65 -3.11 7.70
C TYR A 45 -3.50 -3.46 8.64
N MET A 46 -2.47 -4.12 8.13
CA MET A 46 -1.32 -4.52 8.92
C MET A 46 -0.57 -3.32 9.50
N SER A 47 -0.46 -2.22 8.76
CA SER A 47 0.15 -0.97 9.21
C SER A 47 -0.58 -0.39 10.43
N LEU A 48 -1.92 -0.34 10.41
CA LEU A 48 -2.70 0.15 11.55
C LEU A 48 -2.66 -0.82 12.75
N TYR A 49 -2.67 -2.13 12.47
CA TYR A 49 -2.55 -3.15 13.50
C TYR A 49 -1.21 -3.04 14.24
N LEU A 50 -0.10 -2.95 13.51
CA LEU A 50 1.23 -2.78 14.09
C LEU A 50 1.40 -1.42 14.77
N TYR A 51 0.81 -0.35 14.21
CA TYR A 51 0.77 0.97 14.86
C TYR A 51 0.18 0.86 16.27
N ASP A 52 -0.94 0.15 16.41
CA ASP A 52 -1.65 0.00 17.69
C ASP A 52 -0.89 -0.90 18.68
N ILE A 53 -0.22 -1.95 18.19
CA ILE A 53 0.61 -2.83 19.02
C ILE A 53 1.85 -2.10 19.54
N PHE A 54 2.60 -1.48 18.65
CA PHE A 54 3.88 -0.84 18.99
C PHE A 54 3.71 0.56 19.59
N ARG A 55 2.47 1.08 19.63
CA ARG A 55 2.17 2.44 20.10
C ARG A 55 3.06 3.48 19.41
N CYS A 56 3.24 3.31 18.10
CA CYS A 56 4.12 4.14 17.30
C CYS A 56 3.67 5.61 17.36
N LYS A 57 4.63 6.52 17.55
CA LYS A 57 4.41 7.96 17.47
C LYS A 57 4.65 8.43 16.04
N CYS A 58 3.71 8.11 15.15
CA CYS A 58 3.72 8.59 13.78
C CYS A 58 2.33 9.09 13.37
N ASN A 59 2.24 9.81 12.25
CA ASN A 59 0.96 10.27 11.76
C ASN A 59 0.20 9.08 11.16
N ARG A 60 -0.82 8.60 11.89
CA ARG A 60 -1.64 7.45 11.50
C ARG A 60 -2.34 7.63 10.14
N ASP A 61 -2.79 8.84 9.84
CA ASP A 61 -3.45 9.17 8.57
C ASP A 61 -2.48 9.08 7.39
N SER A 62 -1.30 9.68 7.54
CA SER A 62 -0.24 9.60 6.53
C SER A 62 0.33 8.19 6.37
N LEU A 63 0.41 7.41 7.45
CA LEU A 63 0.77 5.99 7.38
C LEU A 63 -0.25 5.23 6.53
N LEU A 64 -1.54 5.41 6.81
CA LEU A 64 -2.61 4.73 6.08
C LEU A 64 -2.62 5.14 4.61
N LYS A 65 -2.52 6.44 4.32
CA LYS A 65 -2.41 6.95 2.94
C LYS A 65 -1.21 6.35 2.22
N SER A 66 -0.03 6.37 2.84
CA SER A 66 1.19 5.80 2.25
C SER A 66 1.05 4.30 2.00
N ALA A 67 0.39 3.56 2.91
CA ALA A 67 0.14 2.13 2.73
C ALA A 67 -0.76 1.81 1.52
N PHE A 68 -1.76 2.64 1.25
CA PHE A 68 -2.61 2.47 0.06
C PHE A 68 -1.85 2.67 -1.26
N ILE A 69 -0.82 3.52 -1.28
CA ILE A 69 -0.19 4.02 -2.51
C ILE A 69 1.31 3.70 -2.60
N HIS A 70 1.86 2.86 -1.73
CA HIS A 70 3.28 2.51 -1.77
C HIS A 70 3.67 1.81 -3.07
N ASP A 71 2.75 1.00 -3.61
CA ASP A 71 2.85 0.27 -4.87
C ASP A 71 2.00 0.89 -5.99
N TYR A 72 1.86 2.21 -6.01
CA TYR A 72 1.09 2.95 -7.02
C TYR A 72 1.74 3.01 -8.42
N TYR A 73 2.34 1.91 -8.87
CA TYR A 73 3.10 1.86 -10.11
C TYR A 73 2.22 1.77 -11.37
N LEU A 74 0.99 1.26 -11.25
CA LEU A 74 -0.07 1.26 -12.29
C LEU A 74 0.30 0.56 -13.62
N TYR A 75 0.97 -0.59 -13.55
CA TYR A 75 1.30 -1.43 -14.71
C TYR A 75 1.49 -2.89 -14.28
N ASP A 76 1.27 -3.87 -15.16
CA ASP A 76 1.59 -5.27 -14.82
C ASP A 76 3.10 -5.53 -15.03
N TRP A 77 3.81 -5.83 -13.95
CA TRP A 77 5.25 -6.08 -14.01
C TRP A 77 5.62 -7.49 -14.48
N HIS A 78 4.64 -8.39 -14.62
CA HIS A 78 4.82 -9.72 -15.19
C HIS A 78 4.88 -9.70 -16.72
N GLU A 79 4.43 -8.60 -17.35
CA GLU A 79 4.56 -8.42 -18.78
C GLU A 79 6.03 -8.23 -19.17
N LYS A 80 6.46 -8.92 -20.24
CA LYS A 80 7.85 -8.93 -20.71
C LYS A 80 8.22 -7.66 -21.49
N ASP A 81 7.87 -6.49 -20.98
CA ASP A 81 8.40 -5.23 -21.50
C ASP A 81 9.77 -4.93 -20.88
N LYS A 82 10.71 -4.48 -21.71
CA LYS A 82 12.04 -4.02 -21.28
C LYS A 82 11.92 -2.83 -20.30
N THR A 83 10.84 -2.04 -20.37
CA THR A 83 10.57 -0.94 -19.44
C THR A 83 10.27 -1.43 -18.00
N HIS A 84 9.70 -2.64 -17.85
CA HIS A 84 9.38 -3.26 -16.55
C HIS A 84 10.54 -4.09 -15.96
N SER A 85 11.69 -4.13 -16.64
CA SER A 85 12.90 -4.76 -16.13
C SER A 85 13.38 -4.10 -14.83
N LEU A 86 13.83 -4.94 -13.87
CA LEU A 86 14.26 -4.52 -12.53
C LEU A 86 13.13 -3.87 -11.70
N HIS A 87 11.89 -4.34 -11.83
CA HIS A 87 10.72 -3.87 -11.07
C HIS A 87 11.05 -3.62 -9.59
N GLY A 88 11.66 -4.59 -8.89
CA GLY A 88 12.01 -4.48 -7.47
C GLY A 88 12.89 -3.27 -7.09
N PHE A 89 13.65 -2.69 -8.03
CA PHE A 89 14.50 -1.52 -7.80
C PHE A 89 13.89 -0.19 -8.27
N LYS A 90 12.81 -0.26 -9.07
CA LYS A 90 12.24 0.90 -9.77
C LYS A 90 10.83 1.24 -9.35
N HIS A 91 10.01 0.26 -8.95
CA HIS A 91 8.59 0.49 -8.71
C HIS A 91 8.35 1.57 -7.65
N ALA A 92 9.14 1.65 -6.57
CA ALA A 92 9.00 2.70 -5.56
C ALA A 92 9.13 4.12 -6.15
N LYS A 93 10.03 4.32 -7.13
CA LYS A 93 10.16 5.60 -7.84
C LYS A 93 8.98 5.87 -8.76
N THR A 94 8.51 4.85 -9.47
CA THR A 94 7.35 4.97 -10.36
C THR A 94 6.06 5.23 -9.57
N ALA A 95 5.87 4.51 -8.46
CA ALA A 95 4.78 4.69 -7.53
C ALA A 95 4.77 6.11 -6.96
N LEU A 96 5.93 6.61 -6.50
CA LEU A 96 6.04 7.99 -6.05
C LEU A 96 5.71 9.00 -7.16
N LYS A 97 6.17 8.76 -8.39
CA LYS A 97 5.86 9.65 -9.53
C LYS A 97 4.34 9.71 -9.77
N ASN A 98 3.70 8.57 -9.97
CA ASN A 98 2.26 8.50 -10.23
C ASN A 98 1.45 9.06 -9.05
N ALA A 99 1.87 8.78 -7.81
CA ALA A 99 1.19 9.27 -6.63
C ALA A 99 1.29 10.80 -6.46
N ASN A 100 2.36 11.44 -6.94
CA ASN A 100 2.45 12.91 -6.97
C ASN A 100 1.59 13.54 -8.08
N GLU A 101 1.21 12.78 -9.10
CA GLU A 101 0.27 13.25 -10.14
C GLU A 101 -1.16 13.30 -9.59
N ASP A 102 -1.55 12.33 -8.76
CA ASP A 102 -2.93 12.18 -8.27
C ASP A 102 -3.13 12.77 -6.87
N PHE A 103 -2.07 12.89 -6.05
CA PHE A 103 -2.17 13.30 -4.65
C PHE A 103 -1.17 14.39 -4.27
N ASN A 104 -1.60 15.32 -3.41
CA ASN A 104 -0.69 16.22 -2.72
C ASN A 104 -0.02 15.47 -1.55
N LEU A 105 1.22 15.02 -1.75
CA LEU A 105 1.97 14.23 -0.77
C LEU A 105 2.86 15.10 0.13
N LYS A 106 2.86 14.76 1.42
CA LYS A 106 3.80 15.34 2.40
C LYS A 106 5.16 14.65 2.32
N GLU A 107 6.21 15.31 2.80
CA GLU A 107 7.58 14.77 2.69
C GLU A 107 7.77 13.40 3.36
N HIS A 108 7.13 13.14 4.50
CA HIS A 108 7.18 11.83 5.15
C HIS A 108 6.38 10.74 4.42
N GLU A 109 5.34 11.11 3.67
CA GLU A 109 4.58 10.18 2.80
C GLU A 109 5.44 9.80 1.58
N LYS A 110 6.11 10.79 0.98
CA LYS A 110 7.06 10.56 -0.13
C LYS A 110 8.22 9.67 0.32
N ASP A 111 8.80 9.93 1.49
CA ASP A 111 9.87 9.10 2.07
C ASP A 111 9.41 7.67 2.34
N ALA A 112 8.18 7.49 2.86
CA ALA A 112 7.60 6.18 3.10
C ALA A 112 7.45 5.38 1.79
N ILE A 113 6.89 5.99 0.75
CA ILE A 113 6.73 5.35 -0.57
C ILE A 113 8.10 5.04 -1.19
N LEU A 114 9.05 5.97 -1.15
CA LEU A 114 10.33 5.78 -1.83
C LEU A 114 11.20 4.69 -1.19
N ASN A 115 11.11 4.52 0.13
CA ASN A 115 12.04 3.71 0.92
C ASN A 115 11.42 2.45 1.52
N HIS A 116 10.15 2.12 1.23
CA HIS A 116 9.49 0.94 1.81
C HIS A 116 10.20 -0.38 1.45
N MET A 117 10.92 -0.44 0.34
CA MET A 117 11.67 -1.61 -0.12
C MET A 117 13.01 -1.86 0.56
N PHE A 118 13.37 -1.15 1.63
CA PHE A 118 14.55 -1.52 2.41
C PHE A 118 14.49 -3.00 2.83
N PRO A 119 15.56 -3.82 2.70
CA PRO A 119 16.93 -3.47 2.30
C PRO A 119 17.23 -3.58 0.79
N LEU A 120 16.27 -3.99 -0.05
CA LEU A 120 16.47 -4.12 -1.50
C LEU A 120 16.82 -2.78 -2.15
N ILE A 121 16.11 -1.73 -1.76
CA ILE A 121 16.55 -0.35 -1.97
C ILE A 121 17.37 0.03 -0.73
N PRO A 122 18.69 0.24 -0.82
CA PRO A 122 19.58 0.46 0.32
C PRO A 122 19.46 1.90 0.86
N SER A 123 18.22 2.35 1.10
CA SER A 123 17.89 3.62 1.72
C SER A 123 16.89 3.35 2.84
N TRP A 124 17.28 3.66 4.07
CA TRP A 124 16.44 3.43 5.25
C TRP A 124 15.39 4.55 5.37
N PRO A 125 14.11 4.22 5.64
CA PRO A 125 13.09 5.24 5.84
C PRO A 125 13.44 6.18 7.01
N LYS A 126 13.43 7.48 6.73
CA LYS A 126 13.77 8.53 7.71
C LYS A 126 12.70 8.60 8.79
N TYR A 127 11.43 8.50 8.38
CA TYR A 127 10.27 8.64 9.26
C TYR A 127 9.71 7.29 9.72
N SER A 128 9.05 7.30 10.88
CA SER A 128 8.48 6.10 11.51
C SER A 128 7.39 5.45 10.65
N GLU A 129 6.63 6.26 9.90
CA GLU A 129 5.62 5.82 8.93
C GLU A 129 6.23 4.85 7.92
N GLY A 130 7.34 5.24 7.29
CA GLY A 130 8.02 4.42 6.29
C GLY A 130 8.62 3.15 6.86
N ARG A 131 9.12 3.18 8.11
CA ARG A 131 9.66 1.97 8.78
C ARG A 131 8.54 0.96 9.07
N LEU A 132 7.41 1.45 9.55
CA LEU A 132 6.26 0.60 9.87
C LEU A 132 5.61 0.05 8.61
N LEU A 133 5.46 0.89 7.58
CA LEU A 133 5.00 0.49 6.25
C LEU A 133 5.90 -0.60 5.67
N SER A 134 7.23 -0.41 5.71
CA SER A 134 8.20 -1.38 5.21
C SER A 134 8.08 -2.75 5.89
N LEU A 135 7.82 -2.77 7.21
CA LEU A 135 7.59 -4.01 7.95
C LEU A 135 6.24 -4.66 7.57
N ALA A 136 5.18 -3.86 7.50
CA ALA A 136 3.84 -4.33 7.14
C ALA A 136 3.80 -4.97 5.74
N ASP A 137 4.39 -4.28 4.76
CA ASP A 137 4.57 -4.76 3.38
C ASP A 137 5.21 -6.16 3.33
N LYS A 138 6.34 -6.36 4.01
CA LYS A 138 7.03 -7.66 4.02
C LYS A 138 6.23 -8.76 4.69
N LEU A 139 5.55 -8.45 5.80
CA LEU A 139 4.69 -9.42 6.47
C LEU A 139 3.52 -9.84 5.57
N CYS A 140 2.94 -8.89 4.83
CA CYS A 140 1.91 -9.15 3.85
C CYS A 140 2.44 -9.99 2.69
N ALA A 141 3.56 -9.61 2.08
CA ALA A 141 4.18 -10.36 0.98
C ALA A 141 4.50 -11.82 1.37
N ILE A 142 5.04 -12.04 2.59
CA ILE A 142 5.29 -13.39 3.12
C ILE A 142 3.96 -14.15 3.27
N TYR A 143 2.93 -13.52 3.83
CA TYR A 143 1.62 -14.16 4.00
C TYR A 143 0.99 -14.56 2.66
N GLU A 144 1.09 -13.71 1.65
CA GLU A 144 0.51 -13.93 0.31
C GLU A 144 1.14 -15.12 -0.41
N ILE A 145 2.41 -15.46 -0.12
CA ILE A 145 3.06 -16.66 -0.67
C ILE A 145 2.38 -17.95 -0.20
N PHE A 146 1.90 -17.99 1.05
CA PHE A 146 1.32 -19.20 1.65
C PHE A 146 -0.20 -19.26 1.58
N LYS A 147 -0.87 -18.15 1.29
CA LYS A 147 -2.34 -18.04 1.30
C LYS A 147 -2.90 -17.94 -0.11
N LYS A 148 -3.78 -18.88 -0.47
CA LYS A 148 -4.62 -18.74 -1.67
C LYS A 148 -5.66 -17.63 -1.45
N ASN A 149 -5.75 -16.68 -2.38
CA ASN A 149 -6.67 -15.53 -2.36
C ASN A 149 -6.58 -14.68 -1.07
N PRO A 150 -5.41 -14.09 -0.78
CA PRO A 150 -5.19 -13.30 0.42
C PRO A 150 -6.06 -12.04 0.44
N TYR A 151 -6.55 -11.66 1.62
CA TYR A 151 -7.36 -10.45 1.86
C TYR A 151 -8.70 -10.37 1.11
N GLU A 152 -9.23 -11.48 0.59
CA GLU A 152 -10.52 -11.49 -0.12
C GLU A 152 -11.66 -10.96 0.76
N ASP A 153 -11.79 -11.44 1.99
CA ASP A 153 -12.85 -11.03 2.90
C ASP A 153 -12.78 -9.52 3.20
N LEU A 154 -11.57 -8.99 3.43
CA LEU A 154 -11.36 -7.55 3.64
C LEU A 154 -11.75 -6.77 2.38
N TYR A 155 -11.33 -7.23 1.20
CA TYR A 155 -11.66 -6.59 -0.07
C TYR A 155 -13.18 -6.55 -0.31
N GLN A 156 -13.89 -7.66 -0.10
CA GLN A 156 -15.34 -7.72 -0.25
C GLN A 156 -16.05 -6.80 0.75
N MET A 157 -15.62 -6.80 2.03
CA MET A 157 -16.17 -5.87 3.03
C MET A 157 -16.02 -4.39 2.61
N ILE A 158 -14.87 -4.02 2.04
CA ILE A 158 -14.64 -2.66 1.55
C ILE A 158 -15.52 -2.37 0.32
N LYS A 159 -15.65 -3.30 -0.62
CA LYS A 159 -16.51 -3.13 -1.81
C LYS A 159 -18.00 -3.06 -1.46
N GLU A 160 -18.47 -3.84 -0.50
CA GLU A 160 -19.85 -3.76 0.01
C GLU A 160 -20.10 -2.46 0.78
N GLY A 161 -19.12 -2.00 1.55
CA GLY A 161 -19.18 -0.75 2.30
C GLY A 161 -19.35 0.50 1.43
N ILE A 162 -18.96 0.43 0.15
CA ILE A 162 -19.18 1.50 -0.84
C ILE A 162 -20.63 1.56 -1.31
N GLN A 163 -21.35 0.42 -1.32
CA GLN A 163 -22.70 0.32 -1.87
C GLN A 163 -23.78 0.80 -0.91
N LYS A 164 -23.42 1.07 0.35
CA LYS A 164 -24.31 1.57 1.41
C LYS A 164 -24.16 3.07 1.58
#